data_AF-A0A351SVL9-F1
#
_entry.id   AF-A0A351SVL9-F1
#
_cell.length_a   1.000
_cell.length_b   1.000
_cell.length_c   1.000
_cell.angle_alpha   90.00
_cell.angle_beta   90.00
_cell.angle_gamma   90.00
#
_symmetry.space_group_name_H-M   'P 1'
#
loop_
_entity.id
_entity.type
_entity.pdbx_description
1 polymer ?
#
loop_
_entity_poly.entity_id
_entity_poly.type
_entity_poly.pdbx_seq_one_letter_code
_entity_poly.pdbx_strand_id
1 'polypeptide(L)'
;MDFVTHELLISGQLLAFFSYTLGSYRLLKRQFDRLCIACIAIGVALDIVLAFLGATSDLGDNPEGMPWYHPLFPIAVVTAILGMFGYIVNLLILSVKRWRQRAEWFLSRSQVVIWPSWVIGVAIFILNVFVGWF
;
A
#
# COMPACT_ATOMS: atom_id res chain seq x y z
N MET A 1 22.05 -0.57 13.14
CA MET A 1 21.64 0.71 12.51
C MET A 1 20.11 0.78 12.48
N ASP A 2 19.45 0.30 13.54
CA ASP A 2 18.18 -0.42 13.35
C ASP A 2 16.97 0.46 13.67
N PHE A 3 17.12 1.41 14.59
CA PHE A 3 16.02 2.27 15.02
C PHE A 3 15.54 3.21 13.91
N VAL A 4 16.47 3.73 13.10
CA VAL A 4 16.18 4.68 12.00
C VAL A 4 15.36 4.00 10.90
N THR A 5 15.58 2.72 10.64
CA THR A 5 14.86 1.96 9.60
C THR A 5 13.41 1.70 9.99
N HIS A 6 13.14 1.39 11.26
CA HIS A 6 11.77 1.11 11.74
C HIS A 6 10.90 2.37 11.74
N GLU A 7 11.41 3.50 12.26
CA GLU A 7 10.68 4.77 12.24
C GLU A 7 10.42 5.27 10.81
N LEU A 8 11.39 5.09 9.91
CA LEU A 8 11.23 5.41 8.49
C LEU A 8 10.16 4.54 7.82
N LEU A 9 10.15 3.24 8.10
CA LEU A 9 9.13 2.33 7.58
C LEU A 9 7.74 2.71 8.10
N ILE A 10 7.59 2.96 9.40
CA ILE A 10 6.31 3.35 10.00
C ILE A 10 5.82 4.69 9.45
N SER A 11 6.67 5.71 9.46
CA SER A 11 6.30 7.04 8.95
C SER A 11 5.96 7.01 7.46
N GLY A 12 6.72 6.25 6.66
CA GLY A 12 6.42 6.01 5.26
C GLY A 12 5.08 5.31 5.04
N GLN A 13 4.77 4.27 5.82
CA GLN A 13 3.49 3.56 5.74
C GLN A 13 2.31 4.44 6.15
N LEU A 14 2.49 5.31 7.15
CA LEU A 14 1.48 6.30 7.54
C LEU A 14 1.24 7.33 6.43
N LEU A 15 2.30 7.83 5.79
CA LEU A 15 2.18 8.74 4.65
C LEU A 15 1.47 8.06 3.47
N ALA A 16 1.84 6.81 3.16
CA ALA A 16 1.16 6.01 2.14
C ALA A 16 -0.32 5.81 2.49
N PHE A 17 -0.64 5.54 3.76
CA PHE A 17 -2.01 5.38 4.25
C PHE A 17 -2.83 6.64 4.04
N PHE A 18 -2.33 7.82 4.43
CA PHE A 18 -3.06 9.07 4.21
C PHE A 18 -3.23 9.36 2.71
N SER A 19 -2.19 9.12 1.92
CA SER A 19 -2.22 9.33 0.47
C SER A 19 -3.25 8.43 -0.21
N TYR A 20 -3.24 7.12 0.07
CA TYR A 20 -4.20 6.19 -0.48
C TYR A 20 -5.61 6.40 0.04
N THR A 21 -5.79 6.75 1.31
CA THR A 21 -7.12 7.05 1.85
C THR A 21 -7.73 8.25 1.15
N LEU A 22 -6.96 9.34 0.98
CA LEU A 22 -7.44 10.53 0.27
C LEU A 22 -7.71 10.24 -1.21
N GLY A 23 -6.81 9.52 -1.88
CA GLY A 23 -6.99 9.12 -3.29
C GLY A 23 -8.20 8.22 -3.48
N SER A 24 -8.36 7.19 -2.64
CA SER A 24 -9.48 6.24 -2.70
C SER A 24 -10.81 6.91 -2.40
N TYR A 25 -10.85 7.81 -1.43
CA TYR A 25 -12.03 8.62 -1.13
C TYR A 25 -12.47 9.45 -2.35
N ARG A 26 -11.52 10.10 -3.03
CA ARG A 26 -11.81 10.86 -4.27
C ARG A 26 -12.27 9.94 -5.39
N LEU A 27 -11.64 8.78 -5.59
CA LEU A 27 -12.06 7.79 -6.58
C LEU A 27 -13.48 7.25 -6.31
N LEU A 28 -13.82 6.98 -5.05
CA LEU A 28 -15.17 6.60 -4.62
C LEU A 28 -16.19 7.68 -4.99
N LYS A 29 -15.84 8.96 -4.77
CA LYS A 29 -16.63 10.12 -5.17
C LYS A 29 -16.55 10.46 -6.68
N ARG A 30 -15.86 9.64 -7.48
CA ARG A 30 -15.66 9.84 -8.93
C ARG A 30 -14.97 11.17 -9.27
N GLN A 31 -14.15 11.67 -8.37
CA GLN A 31 -13.36 12.88 -8.55
C GLN A 31 -11.98 12.51 -9.11
N PHE A 32 -11.83 12.56 -10.44
CA PHE A 32 -10.59 12.16 -11.12
C PHE A 32 -9.66 13.34 -11.48
N ASP A 33 -9.50 14.26 -10.55
CA ASP A 33 -8.66 15.45 -10.72
C ASP A 33 -7.16 15.15 -10.55
N ARG A 34 -6.32 16.16 -10.80
CA ARG A 34 -4.85 16.03 -10.69
C ARG A 34 -4.43 15.64 -9.27
N LEU A 35 -5.16 16.11 -8.26
CA LEU A 35 -4.88 15.78 -6.86
C LEU A 35 -5.15 14.30 -6.57
N CYS A 36 -6.26 13.74 -7.07
CA CYS A 36 -6.52 12.30 -6.98
C CYS A 36 -5.37 11.47 -7.58
N ILE A 37 -4.93 11.84 -8.79
CA ILE A 37 -3.83 11.13 -9.47
C ILE A 37 -2.54 11.25 -8.66
N ALA A 38 -2.22 12.45 -8.17
CA ALA A 38 -1.04 12.69 -7.34
C ALA A 38 -1.07 11.86 -6.05
N CYS A 39 -2.20 11.79 -5.34
CA CYS A 39 -2.34 10.97 -4.13
C CYS A 39 -2.09 9.48 -4.41
N ILE A 40 -2.71 8.93 -5.46
CA ILE A 40 -2.49 7.52 -5.82
C ILE A 40 -1.04 7.28 -6.25
N ALA A 41 -0.45 8.19 -7.04
CA ALA A 41 0.93 8.09 -7.48
C ALA A 41 1.94 8.16 -6.32
N ILE A 42 1.74 9.08 -5.37
CA ILE A 42 2.57 9.20 -4.17
C ILE A 42 2.45 7.93 -3.31
N GLY A 43 1.23 7.41 -3.12
CA GLY A 43 1.02 6.17 -2.37
C GLY A 43 1.77 5.00 -3.01
N VAL A 44 1.64 4.82 -4.33
CA VAL A 44 2.35 3.76 -5.08
C VAL A 44 3.86 3.92 -5.01
N ALA A 45 4.37 5.15 -5.14
CA ALA A 45 5.80 5.40 -5.06
C ALA A 45 6.35 5.07 -3.65
N LEU A 46 5.63 5.46 -2.60
CA LEU A 46 5.98 5.12 -1.22
C LEU A 46 5.95 3.61 -1.00
N ASP A 47 4.90 2.92 -1.45
CA ASP A 47 4.78 1.46 -1.34
C ASP A 47 5.97 0.73 -1.97
N ILE A 48 6.35 1.11 -3.19
CA ILE A 48 7.47 0.50 -3.90
C ILE A 48 8.76 0.74 -3.11
N VAL A 49 9.04 1.99 -2.72
CA VAL A 49 10.25 2.34 -1.97
C VAL A 49 10.31 1.59 -0.64
N LEU A 50 9.21 1.54 0.10
CA LEU A 50 9.14 0.87 1.40
C LEU A 50 9.24 -0.65 1.28
N ALA A 51 8.68 -1.23 0.21
CA ALA A 51 8.84 -2.65 -0.08
C ALA A 51 10.30 -3.00 -0.38
N PHE A 52 11.00 -2.17 -1.18
CA PHE A 52 12.44 -2.33 -1.41
C PHE A 52 13.23 -2.19 -0.11
N LEU A 53 12.98 -1.13 0.67
CA LEU A 53 13.68 -0.90 1.94
C LEU A 53 13.44 -2.04 2.94
N GLY A 54 12.20 -2.53 3.03
CA GLY A 54 11.85 -3.68 3.87
C GLY A 54 12.60 -4.94 3.43
N ALA A 55 12.63 -5.23 2.12
CA ALA A 55 13.33 -6.38 1.57
C ALA A 55 14.86 -6.33 1.75
N THR A 56 15.46 -5.14 1.76
CA THR A 56 16.92 -4.96 1.92
C THR A 56 17.35 -4.65 3.36
N SER A 57 16.42 -4.62 4.31
CA SER A 57 16.72 -4.38 5.72
C SER A 57 16.91 -5.70 6.46
N ASP A 58 17.46 -5.65 7.68
CA ASP A 58 17.61 -6.83 8.56
C ASP A 58 16.26 -7.52 8.89
N LEU A 59 15.12 -6.87 8.64
CA LEU A 59 13.78 -7.50 8.68
C LEU A 59 13.57 -8.51 7.54
N GLY A 60 14.26 -8.32 6.40
CA GLY A 60 14.27 -9.20 5.24
C GLY A 60 15.32 -10.32 5.33
N ASP A 61 16.41 -10.08 6.06
CA ASP A 61 17.61 -10.93 6.08
C ASP A 61 17.77 -11.75 7.38
N ASN A 62 16.70 -11.91 8.17
CA ASN A 62 16.74 -12.70 9.40
C ASN A 62 16.24 -14.16 9.18
N PRO A 63 17.14 -15.15 8.98
CA PRO A 63 16.77 -16.54 8.73
C PRO A 63 16.09 -17.24 9.92
N GLU A 64 16.20 -16.69 11.14
CA GLU A 64 15.50 -17.17 12.35
C GLU A 64 14.28 -16.30 12.73
N GLY A 65 14.12 -15.11 12.13
CA GLY A 65 13.18 -14.08 12.58
C GLY A 65 12.23 -13.52 11.53
N MET A 66 12.19 -14.07 10.31
CA MET A 66 11.16 -13.72 9.33
C MET A 66 9.95 -14.63 9.56
N PRO A 67 8.78 -14.10 9.99
CA PRO A 67 7.71 -14.87 10.61
C PRO A 67 6.81 -15.58 9.59
N TRP A 68 7.41 -16.17 8.55
CA TRP A 68 6.74 -16.95 7.52
C TRP A 68 5.93 -18.12 8.08
N TYR A 69 6.33 -18.64 9.25
CA TYR A 69 5.60 -19.68 9.97
C TYR A 69 4.28 -19.18 10.57
N HIS A 70 4.18 -17.88 10.88
CA HIS A 70 2.96 -17.30 11.42
C HIS A 70 2.01 -16.92 10.27
N PRO A 71 0.78 -17.45 10.21
CA PRO A 71 -0.11 -17.28 9.06
C PRO A 71 -0.51 -15.82 8.79
N LEU A 72 -0.41 -14.94 9.80
CA LEU A 72 -0.68 -13.51 9.61
C LEU A 72 0.34 -12.82 8.70
N PHE A 73 1.59 -13.27 8.67
CA PHE A 73 2.62 -12.66 7.84
C PHE A 73 2.39 -12.85 6.33
N PRO A 74 2.18 -14.08 5.80
CA PRO A 74 1.84 -14.25 4.39
C PRO A 74 0.49 -13.60 4.04
N ILE A 75 -0.48 -13.57 4.96
CA ILE A 75 -1.73 -12.81 4.75
C ILE A 75 -1.42 -11.32 4.57
N ALA A 76 -0.57 -10.74 5.42
CA ALA A 76 -0.17 -9.34 5.33
C ALA A 76 0.49 -9.04 3.98
N VAL A 77 1.45 -9.87 3.58
CA VAL A 77 2.18 -9.75 2.31
C VAL A 77 1.22 -9.84 1.13
N VAL A 78 0.37 -10.87 1.08
CA VAL A 78 -0.57 -11.07 -0.03
C VAL A 78 -1.58 -9.92 -0.12
N THR A 79 -2.16 -9.50 1.00
CA THR A 79 -3.19 -8.44 1.01
C THR A 79 -2.60 -7.06 0.67
N ALA A 80 -1.39 -6.76 1.14
CA ALA A 80 -0.65 -5.54 0.77
C ALA A 80 -0.28 -5.54 -0.72
N ILE A 81 0.25 -6.65 -1.25
CA ILE A 81 0.61 -6.80 -2.67
C ILE A 81 -0.63 -6.64 -3.56
N LEU A 82 -1.74 -7.29 -3.23
CA LEU A 82 -2.99 -7.14 -3.97
C LEU A 82 -3.48 -5.69 -3.99
N GLY A 83 -3.39 -5.00 -2.85
CA GLY A 83 -3.68 -3.58 -2.73
C GLY A 83 -2.80 -2.72 -3.64
N MET A 84 -1.48 -2.88 -3.53
CA MET A 84 -0.48 -2.15 -4.32
C MET A 84 -0.70 -2.35 -5.82
N PHE A 85 -0.83 -3.60 -6.28
CA PHE A 85 -1.11 -3.89 -7.69
C PHE A 85 -2.43 -3.29 -8.15
N GLY A 86 -3.48 -3.35 -7.32
CA GLY A 86 -4.75 -2.69 -7.59
C GLY A 86 -4.59 -1.19 -7.82
N TYR A 87 -3.80 -0.51 -6.98
CA TYR A 87 -3.51 0.91 -7.14
C TYR A 87 -2.64 1.21 -8.36
N ILE A 88 -1.66 0.36 -8.70
CA ILE A 88 -0.87 0.50 -9.93
C ILE A 88 -1.80 0.43 -11.15
N VAL A 89 -2.70 -0.56 -11.20
CA VAL A 89 -3.68 -0.68 -12.31
C VAL A 89 -4.58 0.56 -12.37
N ASN A 90 -5.10 1.03 -11.23
CA ASN A 90 -5.89 2.26 -11.18
C ASN A 90 -5.10 3.46 -11.71
N LEU A 91 -3.82 3.59 -11.34
CA LEU A 91 -2.95 4.67 -11.78
C LEU A 91 -2.70 4.63 -13.29
N LEU A 92 -2.46 3.45 -13.87
CA LEU A 92 -2.30 3.26 -15.31
C LEU A 92 -3.58 3.67 -16.07
N ILE A 93 -4.74 3.27 -15.56
CA ILE A 93 -6.05 3.66 -16.14
C ILE A 93 -6.25 5.18 -16.04
N LEU A 94 -5.91 5.79 -14.91
CA LEU A 94 -6.05 7.24 -14.69
C LEU A 94 -5.11 8.06 -15.59
N SER A 95 -3.93 7.51 -15.93
CA SER A 95 -2.93 8.16 -16.76
C SER A 95 -3.40 8.38 -18.20
N VAL A 96 -4.35 7.57 -18.67
CA VAL A 96 -4.91 7.66 -20.02
C VAL A 96 -6.34 8.19 -19.96
N LYS A 97 -6.55 9.46 -20.37
CA LYS A 97 -7.86 10.14 -20.32
C LYS A 97 -9.01 9.33 -20.92
N ARG A 98 -8.77 8.64 -22.05
CA ARG A 98 -9.77 7.80 -22.73
C ARG A 98 -10.17 6.57 -21.92
N TRP A 99 -9.22 5.96 -21.21
CA TRP A 99 -9.48 4.79 -20.37
C TRP A 99 -10.23 5.18 -19.11
N ARG A 100 -9.81 6.28 -18.48
CA ARG A 100 -10.50 6.86 -17.33
C ARG A 100 -12.00 7.08 -17.55
N GLN A 101 -12.38 7.64 -18.71
CA GLN A 101 -13.80 7.85 -19.04
C GLN A 101 -14.59 6.55 -19.18
N ARG A 102 -13.96 5.50 -19.73
CA ARG A 102 -14.61 4.19 -19.93
C ARG A 102 -14.64 3.35 -18.66
N ALA A 103 -13.66 3.54 -17.77
CA ALA A 103 -13.45 2.72 -16.59
C ALA A 103 -13.84 3.44 -15.28
N GLU A 104 -14.56 4.56 -15.35
CA GLU A 104 -14.99 5.34 -14.17
C GLU A 104 -15.67 4.47 -13.10
N TRP A 105 -16.60 3.60 -13.52
CA TRP A 105 -17.30 2.71 -12.61
C TRP A 105 -16.35 1.70 -11.95
N PHE A 106 -15.42 1.13 -12.73
CA PHE A 106 -14.40 0.22 -12.22
C PHE A 106 -13.49 0.93 -11.21
N LEU A 107 -12.94 2.09 -11.57
CA LEU A 107 -12.07 2.89 -10.70
C LEU A 107 -12.73 3.24 -9.37
N SER A 108 -14.01 3.58 -9.38
CA SER A 108 -14.77 3.92 -8.18
C SER A 108 -15.08 2.68 -7.33
N ARG A 109 -15.61 1.61 -7.95
CA ARG A 109 -16.02 0.40 -7.21
C ARG A 109 -14.85 -0.42 -6.71
N SER A 110 -13.73 -0.43 -7.42
CA SER A 110 -12.54 -1.18 -7.04
C SER A 110 -11.98 -0.72 -5.68
N GLN A 111 -12.20 0.54 -5.29
CA GLN A 111 -11.72 1.07 -4.00
C GLN A 111 -12.33 0.36 -2.79
N VAL A 112 -13.54 -0.20 -2.90
CA VAL A 112 -14.19 -0.95 -1.82
C VAL A 112 -13.43 -2.25 -1.50
N VAL A 113 -12.58 -2.72 -2.42
CA VAL A 113 -11.77 -3.93 -2.25
C VAL A 113 -10.29 -3.59 -2.11
N ILE A 114 -9.77 -2.73 -2.98
CA ILE A 114 -8.34 -2.39 -3.03
C ILE A 114 -7.91 -1.69 -1.75
N TRP A 115 -8.66 -0.68 -1.28
CA TRP A 115 -8.28 0.09 -0.10
C TRP A 115 -8.30 -0.77 1.17
N PRO A 116 -9.38 -1.52 1.50
CA PRO A 116 -9.35 -2.40 2.67
C PRO A 116 -8.28 -3.49 2.59
N SER A 117 -8.07 -4.09 1.41
CA SER A 117 -7.02 -5.10 1.22
C SER A 117 -5.64 -4.53 1.59
N TRP A 118 -5.33 -3.35 1.07
CA TRP A 118 -4.06 -2.69 1.37
C TRP A 118 -3.94 -2.34 2.86
N VAL A 119 -4.97 -1.73 3.46
CA VAL A 119 -4.99 -1.33 4.87
C VAL A 119 -4.81 -2.53 5.80
N ILE A 120 -5.47 -3.66 5.52
CA ILE A 120 -5.32 -4.88 6.32
C ILE A 120 -3.86 -5.35 6.28
N GLY A 121 -3.25 -5.40 5.09
CA GLY A 121 -1.86 -5.83 4.94
C GLY A 121 -0.89 -4.95 5.72
N VAL A 122 -1.01 -3.63 5.56
CA VAL A 122 -0.15 -2.66 6.26
C VAL A 122 -0.40 -2.64 7.75
N ALA A 123 -1.64 -2.76 8.21
CA ALA A 123 -1.95 -2.81 9.64
C ALA A 123 -1.31 -4.02 10.32
N ILE A 124 -1.38 -5.20 9.70
CA ILE A 124 -0.72 -6.41 10.22
C ILE A 124 0.81 -6.22 10.21
N PHE A 125 1.36 -5.63 9.15
CA PHE A 125 2.80 -5.34 9.07
C PHE A 125 3.27 -4.39 10.17
N ILE A 126 2.56 -3.28 10.40
CA ILE A 126 2.87 -2.31 11.46
C ILE A 126 2.76 -2.97 12.84
N LEU A 127 1.71 -3.75 13.08
CA LEU A 127 1.55 -4.47 14.35
C LEU A 127 2.69 -5.45 14.60
N ASN A 128 3.15 -6.15 13.56
CA ASN A 128 4.32 -7.02 13.66
C ASN A 128 5.56 -6.23 14.08
N VAL A 129 5.84 -5.14 13.36
CA VAL A 129 7.00 -4.28 13.61
C VAL A 129 6.97 -3.66 15.01
N PHE A 130 5.81 -3.21 15.49
CA PHE A 130 5.69 -2.54 16.79
C PHE A 130 5.75 -3.49 17.99
N VAL A 131 5.09 -4.64 17.88
CA VAL A 131 4.86 -5.53 19.02
C VAL A 131 5.90 -6.65 19.05
N GLY A 132 6.66 -6.85 17.95
CA GLY A 132 7.51 -8.03 17.79
C GLY A 132 6.69 -9.31 17.94
N TRP A 133 5.45 -9.28 17.45
CA TRP A 133 4.40 -10.20 17.90
C TRP A 133 4.62 -11.63 17.40
N PHE A 134 5.53 -11.82 16.45
CA PHE A 134 5.93 -13.09 15.89
C PHE A 134 7.29 -13.00 15.20
#